data_AF-A0A850LVZ5-F1
#
_entry.id   AF-A0A850LVZ5-F1
#
_cell.length_a   1.000
_cell.length_b   1.000
_cell.length_c   1.000
_cell.angle_alpha   90.00
_cell.angle_beta   90.00
_cell.angle_gamma   90.00
#
_symmetry.space_group_name_H-M   'P 1'
#
loop_
_entity.id
_entity.type
_entity.pdbx_description
1 polymer ?
#
loop_
_entity_poly.entity_id
_entity_poly.type
_entity_poly.pdbx_seq_one_letter_code
_entity_poly.pdbx_strand_id
1 'polypeptide(L)'
;MENRSNKSLAIILFLLSIASYSFPSYYDSFWMLFYWIGIALNILVGILFLIGSIKSKRKMTRGGFGFGLIAWTLLVIISIHGISWSQIQVIKENYLLILISSIWELYILMPWTGKIREISHYYSRMSFYGSIIHIILSLCGFLIGTIIFIKESKHPELGLGLGDQDKLTQPQVEFSETIDRTQLIPQIHENSLNNNVETPSESIICPICSQDNPNTARICKNCFNEFLTCLICKRPISSEDQAFCPFCGAPYHRIEFLEWLKVKAYCINCKRRLDMWEYQKFLKKSDTIGDNSSI
;
A
#
# COMPACT_ATOMS: atom_id res chain seq x y z
N MET A 1 32.12 -14.61 39.64
CA MET A 1 32.05 -15.21 38.29
C MET A 1 30.70 -14.92 37.62
N GLU A 2 30.14 -13.70 37.77
CA GLU A 2 28.71 -13.45 37.55
C GLU A 2 28.39 -12.62 36.28
N ASN A 3 29.37 -12.39 35.40
CA ASN A 3 29.22 -11.44 34.29
C ASN A 3 29.22 -12.09 32.88
N ARG A 4 29.04 -13.42 32.80
CA ARG A 4 28.91 -14.14 31.50
C ARG A 4 27.47 -14.40 31.08
N SER A 5 26.50 -14.38 32.00
CA SER A 5 25.08 -14.66 31.71
C SER A 5 24.42 -13.58 30.84
N ASN A 6 24.73 -12.30 31.10
CA ASN A 6 24.03 -11.18 30.45
C ASN A 6 24.39 -11.01 28.96
N LYS A 7 25.55 -11.51 28.52
CA LYS A 7 25.98 -11.43 27.12
C LYS A 7 25.20 -12.40 26.23
N SER A 8 24.93 -13.60 26.74
CA SER A 8 24.13 -14.59 26.03
C SER A 8 22.68 -14.13 25.88
N LEU A 9 22.12 -13.51 26.94
CA LEU A 9 20.77 -12.96 26.91
C LEU A 9 20.62 -11.83 25.88
N ALA A 10 21.58 -10.91 25.81
CA ALA A 10 21.56 -9.81 24.85
C ALA A 10 21.64 -10.30 23.39
N ILE A 11 22.42 -11.34 23.12
CA ILE A 11 22.52 -11.95 21.79
C ILE A 11 21.22 -12.66 21.42
N ILE A 12 20.60 -13.38 22.35
CA ILE A 12 19.32 -14.08 22.12
C ILE A 12 18.20 -13.07 21.86
N LEU A 13 18.11 -11.99 22.62
CA LEU A 13 17.11 -10.93 22.41
C LEU A 13 17.30 -10.20 21.08
N PHE A 14 18.55 -9.99 20.65
CA PHE A 14 18.86 -9.41 19.34
C PHE A 14 18.46 -10.34 18.19
N LEU A 15 18.74 -11.64 18.30
CA LEU A 15 18.33 -12.63 17.29
C LEU A 15 16.81 -12.80 17.22
N LEU A 16 16.11 -12.74 18.36
CA LEU A 16 14.65 -12.76 18.40
C LEU A 16 14.01 -11.49 17.79
N SER A 17 14.65 -10.33 17.95
CA SER A 17 14.25 -9.08 17.28
C SER A 17 14.41 -9.16 15.76
N ILE A 18 15.42 -9.87 15.25
CA ILE A 18 15.60 -10.08 13.81
C ILE A 18 14.58 -11.09 13.28
N ALA A 19 14.31 -12.17 14.04
CA ALA A 19 13.37 -13.21 13.63
C ALA A 19 11.90 -12.73 13.57
N SER A 20 11.53 -11.72 14.37
CA SER A 20 10.18 -11.15 14.39
C SER A 20 9.88 -10.20 13.21
N TYR A 21 10.85 -9.93 12.34
CA TYR A 21 10.69 -9.11 11.13
C TYR A 21 10.29 -9.92 9.86
N SER A 22 9.39 -10.90 10.02
CA SER A 22 8.84 -11.69 8.90
C SER A 22 7.30 -11.60 8.99
N PHE A 23 6.47 -11.24 8.02
CA PHE A 23 6.49 -11.13 6.56
C PHE A 23 5.44 -10.08 6.12
N PRO A 24 5.69 -9.21 5.12
CA PRO A 24 4.63 -8.63 4.30
C PRO A 24 4.36 -9.52 3.07
N SER A 25 3.09 -9.68 2.73
CA SER A 25 2.60 -10.49 1.62
C SER A 25 3.07 -9.95 0.26
N TYR A 26 3.88 -10.75 -0.42
CA TYR A 26 3.85 -11.05 -1.86
C TYR A 26 3.65 -9.89 -2.86
N TYR A 27 4.38 -8.78 -2.74
CA TYR A 27 4.80 -8.01 -3.93
C TYR A 27 6.18 -7.41 -3.65
N ASP A 28 7.10 -7.61 -4.61
CA ASP A 28 8.50 -7.17 -4.62
C ASP A 28 9.52 -7.90 -3.73
N SER A 29 9.58 -9.23 -3.87
CA SER A 29 10.67 -10.08 -3.37
C SER A 29 12.07 -9.58 -3.74
N PHE A 30 12.19 -8.90 -4.89
CA PHE A 30 13.45 -8.34 -5.38
C PHE A 30 13.92 -7.14 -4.54
N TRP A 31 13.06 -6.14 -4.31
CA TRP A 31 13.43 -4.96 -3.51
C TRP A 31 13.63 -5.30 -2.04
N MET A 32 12.87 -6.26 -1.51
CA MET A 32 13.10 -6.79 -0.17
C MET A 32 14.48 -7.43 -0.02
N LEU A 33 14.97 -8.15 -1.04
CA LEU A 33 16.32 -8.71 -1.03
C LEU A 33 17.38 -7.59 -0.91
N PHE A 34 17.28 -6.53 -1.71
CA PHE A 34 18.22 -5.40 -1.63
C PHE A 34 18.16 -4.66 -0.29
N TYR A 35 16.96 -4.49 0.26
CA TYR A 35 16.78 -3.90 1.58
C TYR A 35 17.47 -4.73 2.67
N TRP A 36 17.26 -6.06 2.67
CA TRP A 36 17.90 -6.96 3.62
C TRP A 36 19.42 -7.06 3.45
N ILE A 37 19.92 -7.06 2.20
CA ILE A 37 21.35 -6.98 1.91
C ILE A 37 21.93 -5.66 2.46
N GLY A 38 21.23 -4.54 2.28
CA GLY A 38 21.63 -3.24 2.82
C GLY A 38 21.72 -3.21 4.35
N ILE A 39 20.74 -3.81 5.04
CA ILE A 39 20.78 -3.96 6.51
C ILE A 39 21.95 -4.85 6.93
N ALA A 40 22.13 -6.00 6.29
CA ALA A 40 23.19 -6.94 6.63
C ALA A 40 24.59 -6.33 6.46
N LEU A 41 24.81 -5.56 5.37
CA LEU A 41 26.06 -4.84 5.14
C LEU A 41 26.32 -3.77 6.19
N ASN A 42 25.29 -3.01 6.59
CA ASN A 42 25.43 -2.00 7.65
C ASN A 42 25.79 -2.62 9.01
N ILE A 43 25.15 -3.74 9.35
CA ILE A 43 25.48 -4.51 10.58
C ILE A 43 26.92 -5.02 10.50
N LEU A 44 27.33 -5.57 9.36
CA LEU A 44 28.69 -6.08 9.17
C LEU A 44 29.74 -4.98 9.35
N VAL A 45 29.52 -3.79 8.77
CA VAL A 45 30.40 -2.63 8.94
C VAL A 45 30.48 -2.20 10.42
N GLY A 46 29.35 -2.17 11.13
CA GLY A 46 29.32 -1.86 12.56
C GLY A 46 30.10 -2.87 13.40
N ILE A 47 29.99 -4.17 13.10
CA ILE A 47 30.73 -5.24 13.77
C ILE A 47 32.24 -5.10 13.51
N LEU A 48 32.64 -4.86 12.26
CA LEU A 48 34.05 -4.67 11.91
C LEU A 48 34.67 -3.46 12.63
N PHE A 49 33.92 -2.36 12.75
CA PHE A 49 34.34 -1.18 13.50
C PHE A 49 34.50 -1.48 15.01
N LEU A 50 33.58 -2.22 15.60
CA LEU A 50 33.67 -2.70 16.99
C LEU A 50 34.90 -3.58 17.21
N ILE A 51 35.15 -4.54 16.33
CA ILE A 51 36.32 -5.44 16.41
C ILE A 51 37.62 -4.63 16.30
N GLY A 52 37.69 -3.68 15.38
CA GLY A 52 38.84 -2.77 15.23
C GLY A 52 39.08 -1.93 16.50
N SER A 53 38.00 -1.45 17.11
CA SER A 53 38.06 -0.67 18.36
C SER A 53 38.55 -1.51 19.55
N ILE A 54 38.17 -2.79 19.64
CA ILE A 54 38.61 -3.70 20.70
C ILE A 54 40.10 -4.07 20.55
N LYS A 55 40.59 -4.24 19.32
CA LYS A 55 41.97 -4.64 19.06
C LYS A 55 42.98 -3.50 19.21
N SER A 56 42.54 -2.26 19.02
CA SER A 56 43.38 -1.07 19.20
C SER A 56 43.52 -0.71 20.68
N LYS A 57 44.54 -1.27 21.37
CA LYS A 57 44.94 -0.88 22.73
C LYS A 57 45.51 0.55 22.85
N ARG A 58 45.48 1.35 21.77
CA ARG A 58 46.00 2.73 21.81
C ARG A 58 44.93 3.64 22.41
N LYS A 59 45.32 4.51 23.34
CA LYS A 59 44.48 5.55 23.95
C LYS A 59 43.78 6.34 22.84
N MET A 60 42.54 6.00 22.53
CA MET A 60 41.70 6.75 21.59
C MET A 60 41.51 8.15 22.17
N THR A 61 42.05 9.16 21.48
CA THR A 61 41.72 10.55 21.75
C THR A 61 40.24 10.74 21.42
N ARG A 62 39.50 11.41 22.31
CA ARG A 62 38.04 11.54 22.32
C ARG A 62 37.40 12.05 21.00
N GLY A 63 38.18 12.58 20.06
CA GLY A 63 37.69 13.11 18.78
C GLY A 63 37.39 12.06 17.70
N GLY A 64 38.03 10.88 17.72
CA GLY A 64 37.91 9.93 16.60
C GLY A 64 36.60 9.15 16.54
N PHE A 65 35.96 8.91 17.69
CA PHE A 65 34.74 8.10 17.77
C PHE A 65 33.50 8.84 17.23
N GLY A 66 33.41 10.15 17.48
CA GLY A 66 32.28 10.97 17.02
C GLY A 66 32.23 11.10 15.49
N PHE A 67 33.38 11.28 14.83
CA PHE A 67 33.44 11.40 13.37
C PHE A 67 33.02 10.11 12.66
N GLY A 68 33.39 8.94 13.19
CA GLY A 68 32.98 7.65 12.60
C GLY A 68 31.46 7.45 12.69
N LEU A 69 30.84 7.85 13.79
CA LEU A 69 29.40 7.69 14.01
C LEU A 69 28.58 8.65 13.14
N ILE A 70 29.04 9.90 12.99
CA ILE A 70 28.41 10.90 12.11
C ILE A 70 28.56 10.51 10.63
N ALA A 71 29.72 10.02 10.22
CA ALA A 71 29.92 9.54 8.85
C ALA A 71 29.03 8.33 8.54
N TRP A 72 28.86 7.42 9.51
CA TRP A 72 27.99 6.26 9.37
C TRP A 72 26.51 6.64 9.27
N THR A 73 26.02 7.55 10.12
CA THR A 73 24.62 8.02 10.03
C THR A 73 24.35 8.76 8.73
N LEU A 74 25.28 9.58 8.24
CA LEU A 74 25.14 10.24 6.94
C LEU A 74 25.08 9.23 5.78
N LEU A 75 25.87 8.16 5.81
CA LEU A 75 25.82 7.08 4.80
C LEU A 75 24.47 6.34 4.78
N VAL A 76 23.90 6.10 5.97
CA VAL A 76 22.56 5.49 6.10
C VAL A 76 21.48 6.41 5.53
N ILE A 77 21.53 7.72 5.84
CA ILE A 77 20.58 8.72 5.31
C ILE A 77 20.67 8.83 3.77
N ILE A 78 21.88 8.86 3.21
CA ILE A 78 22.09 8.91 1.75
C ILE A 78 21.54 7.65 1.07
N SER A 79 21.70 6.49 1.69
CA SER A 79 21.19 5.21 1.17
C SER A 79 19.66 5.15 1.15
N ILE A 80 18.99 5.81 2.12
CA ILE A 80 17.53 5.95 2.15
C ILE A 80 17.04 6.95 1.08
N HIS A 81 17.85 7.97 0.74
CA HIS A 81 17.51 8.96 -0.28
C HIS A 81 17.68 8.50 -1.74
N GLY A 82 18.25 7.32 -1.98
CA GLY A 82 18.33 6.71 -3.32
C GLY A 82 17.00 6.20 -3.88
N ILE A 83 15.90 6.36 -3.15
CA ILE A 83 14.55 6.00 -3.56
C ILE A 83 14.03 7.04 -4.56
N SER A 84 13.57 6.59 -5.73
CA SER A 84 13.16 7.47 -6.83
C SER A 84 12.00 8.41 -6.47
N TRP A 85 11.99 9.60 -7.06
CA TRP A 85 11.03 10.67 -6.81
C TRP A 85 9.55 10.27 -7.00
N SER A 86 9.27 9.22 -7.78
CA SER A 86 7.91 8.71 -8.00
C SER A 86 7.31 7.98 -6.80
N GLN A 87 8.13 7.47 -5.86
CA GLN A 87 7.64 6.81 -4.65
C GLN A 87 7.43 7.77 -3.45
N ILE A 88 7.84 9.03 -3.58
CA ILE A 88 7.76 10.04 -2.50
C ILE A 88 6.34 10.60 -2.29
N GLN A 89 5.44 10.47 -3.28
CA GLN A 89 4.07 11.02 -3.20
C GLN A 89 3.22 10.40 -2.08
N VAL A 90 3.44 9.12 -1.74
CA VAL A 90 2.69 8.42 -0.66
C VAL A 90 3.32 8.67 0.73
N ILE A 91 4.57 9.17 0.79
CA ILE A 91 5.34 9.32 2.03
C ILE A 91 5.30 10.75 2.60
N LYS A 92 4.67 11.70 1.90
CA LYS A 92 4.69 13.13 2.28
C LYS A 92 4.18 13.43 3.69
N GLU A 93 3.20 12.68 4.20
CA GLU A 93 2.61 12.98 5.52
C GLU A 93 3.44 12.46 6.70
N ASN A 94 4.21 11.37 6.52
CA ASN A 94 5.03 10.78 7.59
C ASN A 94 6.48 11.26 7.58
N TYR A 95 6.95 11.86 6.48
CA TYR A 95 8.34 12.28 6.32
C TYR A 95 8.75 13.41 7.26
N LEU A 96 7.84 14.36 7.50
CA LEU A 96 8.08 15.48 8.41
C LEU A 96 8.34 15.00 9.85
N LEU A 97 7.62 13.97 10.30
CA LEU A 97 7.77 13.41 11.64
C LEU A 97 9.10 12.68 11.82
N ILE A 98 9.54 11.93 10.80
CA ILE A 98 10.83 11.25 10.82
C ILE A 98 11.97 12.28 10.86
N LEU A 99 11.87 13.32 10.03
CA LEU A 99 12.90 14.36 9.93
C LEU A 99 12.98 15.21 11.22
N ILE A 100 11.84 15.54 11.84
CA ILE A 100 11.79 16.21 13.15
C ILE A 100 12.39 15.31 14.24
N SER A 101 12.08 14.01 14.24
CA SER A 101 12.66 13.06 15.22
C SER A 101 14.18 12.98 15.10
N SER A 102 14.71 12.92 13.88
CA SER A 102 16.17 12.84 13.65
C SER A 102 16.90 14.14 14.03
N ILE A 103 16.30 15.30 13.76
CA ILE A 103 16.87 16.60 14.17
C ILE A 103 16.86 16.75 15.69
N TRP A 104 15.80 16.27 16.36
CA TRP A 104 15.69 16.30 17.82
C TRP A 104 16.76 15.44 18.50
N GLU A 105 17.04 14.24 17.97
CA GLU A 105 18.13 13.39 18.47
C GLU A 105 19.51 14.04 18.29
N LEU A 106 19.75 14.70 17.16
CA LEU A 106 21.01 15.43 16.92
C LEU A 106 21.17 16.64 17.84
N TYR A 107 20.07 17.35 18.13
CA TYR A 107 20.08 18.50 19.04
C TYR A 107 20.41 18.10 20.49
N ILE A 108 19.86 16.98 20.96
CA ILE A 108 20.15 16.43 22.29
C ILE A 108 21.59 15.93 22.41
N LEU A 109 22.15 15.40 21.32
CA LEU A 109 23.50 14.84 21.29
C LEU A 109 24.61 15.89 21.15
N MET A 110 24.30 17.15 20.83
CA MET A 110 25.30 18.23 20.84
C MET A 110 25.60 18.66 22.28
N PRO A 111 26.77 18.33 22.85
CA PRO A 111 27.17 18.90 24.12
C PRO A 111 27.60 20.34 23.82
N TRP A 112 26.93 21.32 24.40
CA TRP A 112 27.38 22.71 24.39
C TRP A 112 28.83 22.78 24.92
N THR A 113 29.78 22.99 24.02
CA THR A 113 31.22 23.02 24.31
C THR A 113 31.59 24.36 24.92
N GLY A 114 31.14 24.58 26.16
CA GLY A 114 31.44 25.77 26.95
C GLY A 114 31.95 25.40 28.34
N LYS A 115 33.25 25.11 28.46
CA LYS A 115 34.08 25.27 29.66
C LYS A 115 33.55 24.60 30.95
N ILE A 116 33.63 23.26 31.03
CA ILE A 116 33.37 22.54 32.29
C ILE A 116 34.44 21.46 32.50
N ARG A 117 35.54 21.82 33.17
CA ARG A 117 36.59 20.87 33.56
C ARG A 117 36.39 20.29 34.97
N GLU A 118 35.42 20.79 35.74
CA GLU A 118 35.23 20.41 37.15
C GLU A 118 33.93 19.63 37.46
N ILE A 119 33.02 19.43 36.49
CA ILE A 119 31.74 18.69 36.70
C ILE A 119 31.76 17.32 36.00
N SER A 120 32.93 16.67 35.86
CA SER A 120 33.01 15.41 35.11
C SER A 120 32.38 14.22 35.85
N HIS A 121 32.35 14.25 37.18
CA HIS A 121 31.79 13.17 38.00
C HIS A 121 30.27 13.22 38.14
N TYR A 122 29.66 14.41 38.02
CA TYR A 122 28.20 14.54 38.07
C TYR A 122 27.56 14.17 36.71
N TYR A 123 28.24 14.53 35.62
CA TYR A 123 27.79 14.22 34.26
C TYR A 123 27.79 12.73 33.92
N SER A 124 28.70 11.92 34.50
CA SER A 124 28.71 10.48 34.21
C SER A 124 27.50 9.74 34.80
N ARG A 125 26.91 10.24 35.89
CA ARG A 125 25.66 9.71 36.42
C ARG A 125 24.46 10.22 35.63
N MET A 126 24.43 11.49 35.25
CA MET A 126 23.34 12.02 34.42
C MET A 126 23.29 11.40 33.01
N SER A 127 24.43 11.08 32.39
CA SER A 127 24.42 10.41 31.08
C SER A 127 23.86 8.98 31.16
N PHE A 128 24.05 8.29 32.30
CA PHE A 128 23.47 6.97 32.52
C PHE A 128 21.94 7.03 32.62
N TYR A 129 21.41 7.99 33.37
CA TYR A 129 19.95 8.19 33.45
C TYR A 129 19.35 8.68 32.12
N GLY A 130 20.05 9.53 31.38
CA GLY A 130 19.63 9.96 30.04
C GLY A 130 19.50 8.78 29.07
N SER A 131 20.49 7.87 29.05
CA SER A 131 20.44 6.66 28.24
C SER A 131 19.30 5.71 28.67
N ILE A 132 19.06 5.57 29.98
CA ILE A 132 17.95 4.75 30.49
C ILE A 132 16.60 5.33 30.08
N ILE A 133 16.40 6.64 30.23
CA ILE A 133 15.16 7.32 29.82
C ILE A 133 14.93 7.14 28.32
N HIS A 134 15.98 7.26 27.50
CA HIS A 134 15.89 7.04 26.06
C HIS A 134 15.47 5.61 25.71
N ILE A 135 16.06 4.61 26.36
CA ILE A 135 15.69 3.19 26.17
C ILE A 135 14.22 2.97 26.55
N ILE A 136 13.77 3.55 27.68
CA ILE A 136 12.38 3.44 28.12
C ILE A 136 11.42 4.07 27.10
N LEU A 137 11.73 5.27 26.60
CA LEU A 137 10.90 5.96 25.61
C LEU A 137 10.83 5.20 24.28
N SER A 138 11.95 4.65 23.80
CA SER A 138 11.97 3.81 22.59
C SER A 138 11.14 2.53 22.76
N LEU A 139 11.21 1.87 23.92
CA LEU A 139 10.39 0.70 24.24
C LEU A 139 8.90 1.06 24.32
N CYS A 140 8.56 2.20 24.93
CA CYS A 140 7.18 2.69 24.97
C CYS A 140 6.63 2.97 23.56
N GLY A 141 7.41 3.62 22.69
CA GLY A 141 7.01 3.87 21.30
C GLY A 141 6.77 2.57 20.52
N PHE A 142 7.65 1.58 20.71
CA PHE A 142 7.49 0.26 20.10
C PHE A 142 6.22 -0.48 20.60
N LEU A 143 5.95 -0.43 21.91
CA LEU A 143 4.73 -1.02 22.49
C LEU A 143 3.46 -0.34 21.96
N ILE A 144 3.46 0.99 21.82
CA ILE A 144 2.34 1.73 21.24
C ILE A 144 2.15 1.33 19.76
N GLY A 145 3.23 1.28 18.98
CA GLY A 145 3.19 0.88 17.57
C GLY A 145 2.65 -0.55 17.39
N THR A 146 3.09 -1.50 18.21
CA THR A 146 2.58 -2.88 18.19
C THR A 146 1.12 -2.98 18.62
N ILE A 147 0.67 -2.19 19.60
CA ILE A 147 -0.75 -2.15 19.99
C ILE A 147 -1.62 -1.62 18.84
N ILE A 148 -1.19 -0.55 18.16
CA ILE A 148 -1.89 -0.01 16.99
C ILE A 148 -1.95 -1.06 15.89
N PHE A 149 -0.82 -1.70 15.58
CA PHE A 149 -0.73 -2.75 14.56
C PHE A 149 -1.62 -3.97 14.88
N ILE A 150 -1.66 -4.41 16.15
CA ILE A 150 -2.53 -5.51 16.61
C ILE A 150 -4.01 -5.10 16.55
N LYS A 151 -4.33 -3.83 16.82
CA LYS A 151 -5.70 -3.32 16.70
C LYS A 151 -6.15 -3.31 15.23
N GLU A 152 -5.27 -2.92 14.31
CA GLU A 152 -5.51 -2.97 12.88
C GLU A 152 -5.66 -4.43 12.39
N SER A 153 -4.86 -5.37 12.91
CA SER A 153 -4.88 -6.78 12.49
C SER A 153 -6.02 -7.61 13.08
N LYS A 154 -6.65 -7.15 14.18
CA LYS A 154 -7.85 -7.78 14.78
C LYS A 154 -9.15 -7.47 14.03
N HIS A 155 -9.11 -6.69 12.95
CA HIS A 155 -10.17 -6.64 11.94
C HIS A 155 -9.74 -7.30 10.62
N PRO A 156 -9.50 -8.63 10.59
CA PRO A 156 -9.15 -9.33 9.34
C PRO A 156 -10.35 -9.56 8.40
N GLU A 157 -11.54 -9.05 8.70
CA GLU A 157 -12.73 -9.20 7.84
C GLU A 157 -12.72 -8.31 6.57
N LEU A 158 -11.57 -7.72 6.24
CA LEU A 158 -11.24 -7.23 4.89
C LEU A 158 -10.24 -8.15 4.17
N GLY A 159 -10.20 -9.42 4.55
CA GLY A 159 -9.57 -10.50 3.79
C GLY A 159 -10.34 -10.84 2.53
N LEU A 160 -9.62 -10.94 1.40
CA LEU A 160 -10.10 -11.53 0.15
C LEU A 160 -10.79 -12.87 0.42
N GLY A 161 -12.11 -12.91 0.23
CA GLY A 161 -12.88 -14.13 0.19
C GLY A 161 -12.54 -14.96 -1.05
N LEU A 162 -11.47 -15.75 -0.95
CA LEU A 162 -11.40 -17.07 -1.56
C LEU A 162 -12.04 -18.04 -0.57
N GLY A 163 -13.37 -18.02 -0.51
CA GLY A 163 -14.19 -18.94 0.27
C GLY A 163 -14.91 -19.89 -0.66
N ASP A 164 -14.51 -21.16 -0.58
CA ASP A 164 -15.31 -22.39 -0.72
C ASP A 164 -16.59 -22.29 -1.56
N GLN A 165 -16.50 -22.86 -2.76
CA GLN A 165 -17.65 -23.49 -3.39
C GLN A 165 -17.95 -24.78 -2.61
N ASP A 166 -18.88 -24.74 -1.67
CA ASP A 166 -19.70 -25.92 -1.36
C ASP A 166 -20.94 -25.51 -0.56
N LYS A 167 -22.11 -25.93 -1.08
CA LYS A 167 -23.46 -25.84 -0.48
C LYS A 167 -24.12 -24.46 -0.47
N LEU A 168 -24.45 -23.97 -1.65
CA LEU A 168 -25.71 -23.23 -1.83
C LEU A 168 -26.80 -24.22 -2.26
N THR A 169 -27.58 -24.66 -1.27
CA THR A 169 -28.88 -25.28 -1.47
C THR A 169 -29.74 -24.29 -2.26
N GLN A 170 -29.97 -24.58 -3.54
CA GLN A 170 -30.98 -23.89 -4.32
C GLN A 170 -32.36 -24.12 -3.65
N PRO A 171 -33.18 -23.07 -3.42
CA PRO A 171 -34.60 -23.30 -3.23
C PRO A 171 -35.15 -23.87 -4.54
N GLN A 172 -35.56 -25.14 -4.49
CA GLN A 172 -36.40 -25.76 -5.52
C GLN A 172 -37.73 -24.99 -5.54
N VAL A 173 -37.82 -23.98 -6.41
CA VAL A 173 -39.12 -23.43 -6.80
C VAL A 173 -39.68 -24.42 -7.80
N GLU A 174 -40.51 -25.32 -7.29
CA GLU A 174 -41.35 -26.23 -8.04
C GLU A 174 -42.38 -25.39 -8.81
N PHE A 175 -42.05 -25.02 -10.05
CA PHE A 175 -42.97 -24.37 -10.97
C PHE A 175 -43.71 -25.47 -11.73
N SER A 176 -44.77 -25.99 -11.11
CA SER A 176 -45.75 -26.85 -11.78
C SER A 176 -46.77 -25.98 -12.51
N GLU A 177 -46.50 -25.68 -13.77
CA GLU A 177 -47.57 -25.38 -14.71
C GLU A 177 -47.26 -26.04 -16.05
N THR A 178 -47.86 -27.22 -16.19
CA THR A 178 -48.07 -27.94 -17.44
C THR A 178 -48.80 -27.04 -18.43
N ILE A 179 -48.07 -26.36 -19.30
CA ILE A 179 -48.61 -25.83 -20.54
C ILE A 179 -48.28 -26.84 -21.64
N ASP A 180 -49.26 -27.70 -21.89
CA ASP A 180 -49.34 -28.57 -23.05
C ASP A 180 -49.41 -27.69 -24.31
N ARG A 181 -48.29 -27.62 -25.04
CA ARG A 181 -48.21 -27.01 -26.37
C ARG A 181 -47.69 -28.03 -27.36
N THR A 182 -48.50 -29.07 -27.51
CA THR A 182 -48.40 -30.01 -28.61
C THR A 182 -48.73 -29.29 -29.93
N GLN A 183 -47.75 -29.32 -30.84
CA GLN A 183 -47.87 -29.28 -32.31
C GLN A 183 -48.39 -28.00 -32.98
N LEU A 184 -47.44 -27.21 -33.49
CA LEU A 184 -47.40 -26.75 -34.88
C LEU A 184 -46.02 -26.18 -35.16
N ILE A 185 -45.15 -27.01 -35.77
CA ILE A 185 -43.88 -26.58 -36.36
C ILE A 185 -44.19 -26.21 -37.81
N PRO A 186 -44.18 -24.94 -38.22
CA PRO A 186 -44.00 -24.61 -39.63
C PRO A 186 -42.53 -24.89 -39.97
N GLN A 187 -42.29 -25.63 -41.05
CA GLN A 187 -40.95 -25.79 -41.61
C GLN A 187 -40.40 -24.41 -42.01
N ILE A 188 -39.57 -23.83 -41.16
CA ILE A 188 -38.82 -22.62 -41.47
C ILE A 188 -37.70 -23.04 -42.41
N HIS A 189 -37.88 -22.66 -43.67
CA HIS A 189 -36.91 -22.72 -44.75
C HIS A 189 -35.58 -22.10 -44.30
N GLU A 190 -34.51 -22.90 -44.31
CA GLU A 190 -33.12 -22.45 -44.16
C GLU A 190 -32.70 -21.66 -45.41
N ASN A 191 -33.16 -20.42 -45.54
CA ASN A 191 -32.54 -19.45 -46.44
C ASN A 191 -31.44 -18.73 -45.65
N SER A 192 -30.30 -19.41 -45.54
CA SER A 192 -28.99 -18.86 -45.21
C SER A 192 -28.60 -17.82 -46.27
N LEU A 193 -29.06 -16.59 -46.09
CA LEU A 193 -28.51 -15.42 -46.75
C LEU A 193 -27.42 -14.84 -45.86
N ASN A 194 -26.19 -14.98 -46.36
CA ASN A 194 -24.96 -14.30 -45.95
C ASN A 194 -25.12 -12.77 -45.92
N ASN A 195 -25.89 -12.26 -44.97
CA ASN A 195 -25.86 -10.84 -44.65
C ASN A 195 -24.72 -10.64 -43.66
N ASN A 196 -23.51 -10.47 -44.21
CA ASN A 196 -22.43 -9.73 -43.53
C ASN A 196 -22.95 -8.30 -43.31
N VAL A 197 -23.83 -8.14 -42.33
CA VAL A 197 -24.16 -6.83 -41.78
C VAL A 197 -22.88 -6.42 -41.07
N GLU A 198 -22.05 -5.65 -41.78
CA GLU A 198 -21.00 -4.86 -41.18
C GLU A 198 -21.70 -3.98 -40.14
N THR A 199 -21.77 -4.47 -38.90
CA THR A 199 -22.21 -3.66 -37.78
C THR A 199 -21.27 -2.46 -37.76
N PRO A 200 -21.81 -1.22 -37.83
CA PRO A 200 -21.00 -0.02 -37.81
C PRO A 200 -20.01 -0.17 -36.66
N SER A 201 -18.71 -0.24 -36.98
CA SER A 201 -17.70 -0.39 -35.96
C SER A 201 -17.73 0.88 -35.11
N GLU A 202 -18.38 0.80 -33.95
CA GLU A 202 -18.45 1.93 -33.03
C GLU A 202 -17.02 2.38 -32.73
N SER A 203 -16.71 3.63 -33.05
CA SER A 203 -15.47 4.28 -32.64
C SER A 203 -15.62 4.85 -31.23
N ILE A 204 -14.52 4.93 -30.51
CA ILE A 204 -14.45 5.55 -29.18
C ILE A 204 -13.53 6.76 -29.24
N ILE A 205 -13.98 7.89 -28.68
CA ILE A 205 -13.20 9.14 -28.65
C ILE A 205 -12.29 9.12 -27.42
N CYS A 206 -11.00 9.39 -27.62
CA CYS A 206 -10.05 9.47 -26.51
C CYS A 206 -10.32 10.71 -25.63
N PRO A 207 -10.49 10.57 -24.30
CA PRO A 207 -10.79 11.71 -23.42
C PRO A 207 -9.63 12.69 -23.26
N ILE A 208 -8.41 12.32 -23.64
CA ILE A 208 -7.21 13.15 -23.48
C ILE A 208 -6.85 13.90 -24.76
N CYS A 209 -6.93 13.23 -25.92
CA CYS A 209 -6.52 13.83 -27.20
C CYS A 209 -7.64 13.97 -28.23
N SER A 210 -8.87 13.57 -27.90
CA SER A 210 -10.06 13.61 -28.77
C SER A 210 -9.95 12.83 -30.09
N GLN A 211 -8.96 11.95 -30.23
CA GLN A 211 -8.81 11.11 -31.42
C GLN A 211 -9.77 9.92 -31.37
N ASP A 212 -10.40 9.60 -32.50
CA ASP A 212 -11.16 8.37 -32.69
C ASP A 212 -10.25 7.13 -32.68
N ASN A 213 -10.66 6.13 -31.91
CA ASN A 213 -10.00 4.84 -31.82
C ASN A 213 -11.05 3.74 -32.03
N PRO A 214 -10.66 2.55 -32.51
CA PRO A 214 -11.61 1.43 -32.57
C PRO A 214 -12.06 1.04 -31.15
N ASN A 215 -13.32 0.64 -30.97
CA ASN A 215 -13.84 0.19 -29.66
C ASN A 215 -13.11 -1.01 -29.05
N THR A 216 -12.23 -1.68 -29.79
CA THR A 216 -11.37 -2.77 -29.31
C THR A 216 -10.00 -2.27 -28.80
N ALA A 217 -9.65 -1.00 -29.00
CA ALA A 217 -8.38 -0.45 -28.55
C ALA A 217 -8.34 -0.32 -27.02
N ARG A 218 -7.27 -0.84 -26.41
CA ARG A 218 -6.98 -0.64 -24.97
C ARG A 218 -6.12 0.59 -24.70
N ILE A 219 -5.38 1.03 -25.70
CA ILE A 219 -4.45 2.16 -25.63
C ILE A 219 -4.77 3.09 -26.79
N CYS A 220 -4.82 4.39 -26.54
CA CYS A 220 -5.01 5.38 -27.59
C CYS A 220 -3.80 5.41 -28.53
N LYS A 221 -4.03 5.33 -29.84
CA LYS A 221 -2.95 5.34 -30.85
C LYS A 221 -2.17 6.65 -30.93
N ASN A 222 -2.76 7.75 -30.46
CA ASN A 222 -2.16 9.09 -30.57
C ASN A 222 -1.41 9.49 -29.28
N CYS A 223 -2.07 9.40 -28.12
CA CYS A 223 -1.49 9.85 -26.84
C CYS A 223 -0.91 8.73 -25.96
N PHE A 224 -1.04 7.46 -26.38
CA PHE A 224 -0.56 6.29 -25.65
C PHE A 224 -1.14 6.09 -24.24
N ASN A 225 -2.21 6.80 -23.87
CA ASN A 225 -2.91 6.57 -22.61
C ASN A 225 -3.87 5.38 -22.72
N GLU A 226 -4.02 4.65 -21.62
CA GLU A 226 -4.94 3.52 -21.50
C GLU A 226 -6.39 4.00 -21.39
N PHE A 227 -7.31 3.30 -22.06
CA PHE A 227 -8.74 3.52 -21.91
C PHE A 227 -9.26 2.89 -20.62
N LEU A 228 -10.22 3.56 -19.98
CA LEU A 228 -10.98 2.97 -18.89
C LEU A 228 -11.74 1.76 -19.42
N THR A 229 -11.65 0.62 -18.74
CA THR A 229 -12.33 -0.61 -19.14
C THR A 229 -13.39 -0.99 -18.12
N CYS A 230 -14.58 -1.38 -18.60
CA CYS A 230 -15.65 -1.81 -17.72
C CYS A 230 -15.29 -3.14 -17.07
N LEU A 231 -15.41 -3.22 -15.74
CA LEU A 231 -15.12 -4.46 -15.02
C LEU A 231 -16.14 -5.59 -15.29
N ILE A 232 -17.33 -5.27 -15.82
CA ILE A 232 -18.39 -6.23 -16.18
C ILE A 232 -18.12 -6.84 -17.55
N CYS A 233 -18.17 -6.04 -18.64
CA CYS A 233 -18.01 -6.58 -20.00
C CYS A 233 -16.59 -6.55 -20.56
N LYS A 234 -15.63 -5.95 -19.86
CA LYS A 234 -14.22 -5.78 -20.28
C LYS A 234 -14.01 -4.94 -21.56
N ARG A 235 -15.02 -4.20 -22.02
CA ARG A 235 -14.90 -3.25 -23.14
C ARG A 235 -14.47 -1.86 -22.65
N PRO A 236 -13.80 -1.05 -23.48
CA PRO A 236 -13.50 0.35 -23.21
C PRO A 236 -14.78 1.18 -22.99
N ILE A 237 -14.74 2.10 -22.03
CA ILE A 237 -15.87 2.94 -21.63
C ILE A 237 -15.76 4.31 -22.32
N SER A 238 -16.86 4.75 -22.95
CA SER A 238 -16.97 6.11 -23.51
C SER A 238 -17.22 7.12 -22.39
N SER A 239 -16.74 8.36 -22.57
CA SER A 239 -16.93 9.44 -21.60
C SER A 239 -18.39 9.73 -21.25
N GLU A 240 -19.32 9.45 -22.17
CA GLU A 240 -20.77 9.67 -21.98
C GLU A 240 -21.46 8.54 -21.21
N ASP A 241 -20.95 7.31 -21.32
CA ASP A 241 -21.56 6.11 -20.72
C ASP A 241 -20.80 5.63 -19.46
N GLN A 242 -19.99 6.49 -18.85
CA GLN A 242 -19.24 6.11 -17.66
C GLN A 242 -20.07 6.18 -16.37
N ALA A 243 -19.88 5.17 -15.54
CA ALA A 243 -20.36 5.11 -14.17
C ALA A 243 -19.22 4.66 -13.25
N PHE A 244 -19.16 5.26 -12.05
CA PHE A 244 -18.16 4.91 -11.05
C PHE A 244 -18.81 4.40 -9.77
N CYS A 245 -18.14 3.44 -9.12
CA CYS A 245 -18.52 3.06 -7.76
C CYS A 245 -18.21 4.21 -6.79
N PRO A 246 -19.17 4.68 -5.98
CA PRO A 246 -18.96 5.81 -5.06
C PRO A 246 -17.98 5.50 -3.92
N PHE A 247 -17.67 4.22 -3.67
CA PHE A 247 -16.78 3.80 -2.60
C PHE A 247 -15.34 3.55 -3.03
N CYS A 248 -15.12 3.01 -4.25
CA CYS A 248 -13.79 2.62 -4.71
C CYS A 248 -13.37 3.24 -6.04
N GLY A 249 -14.24 4.01 -6.69
CA GLY A 249 -13.93 4.66 -7.97
C GLY A 249 -13.79 3.71 -9.16
N ALA A 250 -14.15 2.42 -9.00
CA ALA A 250 -14.06 1.46 -10.11
C ALA A 250 -14.97 1.87 -11.28
N PRO A 251 -14.47 1.81 -12.53
CA PRO A 251 -15.21 2.24 -13.71
C PRO A 251 -16.09 1.13 -14.32
N TYR A 252 -17.26 1.51 -14.81
CA TYR A 252 -18.24 0.65 -15.47
C TYR A 252 -18.99 1.39 -16.57
N HIS A 253 -19.59 0.66 -17.52
CA HIS A 253 -20.67 1.22 -18.33
C HIS A 253 -21.88 1.50 -17.43
N ARG A 254 -22.55 2.64 -17.64
CA ARG A 254 -23.69 3.05 -16.82
C ARG A 254 -24.79 2.01 -16.85
N ILE A 255 -25.14 1.49 -18.03
CA ILE A 255 -26.21 0.48 -18.17
C ILE A 255 -25.84 -0.81 -17.44
N GLU A 256 -24.66 -1.37 -17.73
CA GLU A 256 -24.20 -2.64 -17.17
C GLU A 256 -24.08 -2.56 -15.64
N PHE A 257 -23.60 -1.44 -15.10
CA PHE A 257 -23.51 -1.24 -13.66
C PHE A 257 -24.88 -1.16 -12.98
N LEU A 258 -25.83 -0.42 -13.58
CA LEU A 258 -27.18 -0.30 -13.05
C LEU A 258 -27.93 -1.64 -13.06
N GLU A 259 -27.80 -2.42 -14.15
CA GLU A 259 -28.36 -3.77 -14.21
C GLU A 259 -27.73 -4.69 -13.16
N TRP A 260 -26.41 -4.61 -12.99
CA TRP A 260 -25.73 -5.36 -11.95
C TRP A 260 -26.23 -5.00 -10.55
N LEU A 261 -26.39 -3.72 -10.24
CA LEU A 261 -26.89 -3.27 -8.93
C LEU A 261 -28.33 -3.70 -8.68
N LYS A 262 -29.20 -3.74 -9.71
CA LYS A 262 -30.57 -4.25 -9.58
C LYS A 262 -30.61 -5.72 -9.16
N VAL A 263 -29.68 -6.54 -9.66
CA VAL A 263 -29.68 -7.99 -9.41
C VAL A 263 -28.88 -8.37 -8.17
N LYS A 264 -27.73 -7.73 -7.94
CA LYS A 264 -26.75 -8.14 -6.93
C LYS A 264 -26.61 -7.18 -5.75
N ALA A 265 -26.96 -5.91 -5.90
CA ALA A 265 -26.84 -4.87 -4.87
C ALA A 265 -25.45 -4.72 -4.21
N TYR A 266 -24.36 -5.06 -4.91
CA TYR A 266 -22.99 -4.83 -4.44
C TYR A 266 -22.01 -4.52 -5.58
N CYS A 267 -20.91 -3.83 -5.28
CA CYS A 267 -19.85 -3.53 -6.24
C CYS A 267 -18.96 -4.75 -6.52
N ILE A 268 -18.70 -5.08 -7.80
CA ILE A 268 -17.83 -6.20 -8.19
C ILE A 268 -16.40 -6.05 -7.64
N ASN A 269 -15.89 -4.81 -7.61
CA ASN A 269 -14.51 -4.52 -7.23
C ASN A 269 -14.32 -4.54 -5.70
N CYS A 270 -15.02 -3.67 -4.97
CA CYS A 270 -14.81 -3.52 -3.52
C CYS A 270 -15.74 -4.38 -2.64
N LYS A 271 -16.68 -5.11 -3.25
CA LYS A 271 -17.68 -5.97 -2.57
C LYS A 271 -18.60 -5.26 -1.56
N ARG A 272 -18.50 -3.94 -1.41
CA ARG A 272 -19.44 -3.18 -0.58
C ARG A 272 -20.84 -3.23 -1.18
N ARG A 273 -21.82 -3.41 -0.30
CA ARG A 273 -23.23 -3.30 -0.64
C ARG A 273 -23.53 -1.88 -1.11
N LEU A 274 -24.27 -1.77 -2.20
CA LEU A 274 -24.67 -0.50 -2.79
C LEU A 274 -26.10 -0.67 -3.31
N ASP A 275 -27.05 -0.10 -2.58
CA ASP A 275 -28.44 -0.16 -2.98
C ASP A 275 -28.73 0.87 -4.09
N MET A 276 -29.65 0.53 -5.00
CA MET A 276 -30.00 1.38 -6.15
C MET A 276 -30.42 2.81 -5.73
N TRP A 277 -31.17 2.93 -4.63
CA TRP A 277 -31.59 4.22 -4.09
C TRP A 277 -30.41 5.08 -3.63
N GLU A 278 -29.44 4.47 -2.96
CA GLU A 278 -28.24 5.16 -2.49
C GLU A 278 -27.42 5.66 -3.67
N TYR A 279 -27.26 4.83 -4.70
CA TYR A 279 -26.55 5.21 -5.92
C TYR A 279 -27.21 6.39 -6.66
N GLN A 280 -28.54 6.41 -6.78
CA GLN A 280 -29.26 7.54 -7.37
C GLN A 280 -29.03 8.86 -6.61
N LYS A 281 -28.92 8.79 -5.28
CA LYS A 281 -28.61 9.97 -4.45
C LYS A 281 -27.20 10.50 -4.75
N PHE A 282 -26.23 9.61 -5.00
CA PHE A 282 -24.89 10.01 -5.43
C PHE A 282 -24.91 10.71 -6.79
N LEU A 283 -25.66 10.19 -7.77
CA LEU A 283 -25.78 10.82 -9.10
C LEU A 283 -26.38 12.23 -9.02
N LYS A 284 -27.45 12.41 -8.23
CA LYS A 284 -28.04 13.75 -8.04
C LYS A 284 -27.06 14.75 -7.42
N LYS A 285 -26.12 14.26 -6.58
CA LYS A 285 -25.11 15.11 -5.95
C LYS A 285 -24.01 15.52 -6.93
N SER A 286 -23.61 14.65 -7.87
CA SER A 286 -22.60 15.02 -8.87
C SER A 286 -23.09 16.11 -9.81
N ASP A 287 -24.37 16.08 -10.18
CA ASP A 287 -24.96 17.07 -11.09
C ASP A 287 -24.93 18.48 -10.46
N THR A 288 -25.15 18.59 -9.14
CA THR A 288 -25.12 19.89 -8.44
C THR A 288 -23.73 20.51 -8.30
N ILE A 289 -22.66 19.76 -8.52
CA ILE A 289 -21.27 20.25 -8.37
C ILE A 289 -20.75 20.85 -9.70
N GLY A 290 -21.30 20.43 -10.84
CA GLY A 290 -20.84 20.84 -12.17
C GLY A 290 -21.10 22.31 -12.54
N ASP A 291 -22.08 22.96 -11.89
CA ASP A 291 -22.47 24.33 -12.25
C ASP A 291 -21.63 25.44 -11.58
N ASN A 292 -20.78 25.11 -10.60
CA ASN A 292 -19.99 26.11 -9.86
C ASN A 292 -18.53 26.24 -10.35
N SER A 293 -18.13 25.52 -11.40
CA SER A 293 -16.75 25.53 -11.93
C SER A 293 -16.54 26.42 -13.16
N SER A 294 -17.51 27.27 -13.50
CA SER A 294 -17.47 28.19 -14.65
C SER A 294 -17.35 29.68 -14.25
N ILE A 295 -16.78 29.97 -13.07
CA ILE A 295 -16.47 31.33 -12.59
C ILE A 295 -14.95 31.52 -12.49
#